data_AF-A0A352S5Q8-F1
#
_entry.id   AF-A0A352S5Q8-F1
#
_cell.length_a   1.000
_cell.length_b   1.000
_cell.length_c   1.000
_cell.angle_alpha   90.00
_cell.angle_beta   90.00
_cell.angle_gamma   90.00
#
_symmetry.space_group_name_H-M   'P 1'
#
loop_
_entity.id
_entity.type
_entity.pdbx_description
1 polymer ?
#
loop_
_entity_poly.entity_id
_entity_poly.type
_entity_poly.pdbx_seq_one_letter_code
_entity_poly.pdbx_strand_id
1 'polypeptide(L)'
;VVAATFAALAVTAVSGCASESKSFAPPRGSITDDRAIGDILVKFTPPDVTTSEDAGKLLAAIEGPVRYVVKRPMSGGVWLVTAITKSPDITADQAVATLQAAPRVESATPDRMLKPHRSMPGGRDMPQQ
;
A
#
# COMPACT_ATOMS: atom_id res chain seq x y z
N VAL A 1 18.58 46.87 49.02
CA VAL A 1 17.57 46.95 47.94
C VAL A 1 18.13 46.23 46.73
N VAL A 2 17.49 45.10 46.36
CA VAL A 2 17.52 44.33 45.10
C VAL A 2 18.91 43.79 44.65
N ALA A 3 19.30 42.52 44.80
CA ALA A 3 18.71 41.19 44.51
C ALA A 3 18.85 40.72 43.04
N ALA A 4 19.46 39.53 42.92
CA ALA A 4 19.40 38.52 41.85
C ALA A 4 20.33 38.66 40.62
N THR A 5 21.50 38.04 40.78
CA THR A 5 22.37 37.41 39.78
C THR A 5 21.65 36.43 38.85
N PHE A 6 21.76 36.61 37.53
CA PHE A 6 21.46 35.57 36.54
C PHE A 6 22.73 34.81 36.19
N ALA A 7 22.88 33.61 36.76
CA ALA A 7 23.85 32.61 36.34
C ALA A 7 23.11 31.56 35.50
N ALA A 8 23.34 31.51 34.19
CA ALA A 8 22.88 30.43 33.33
C ALA A 8 24.07 29.57 32.91
N LEU A 9 24.06 28.35 33.43
CA LEU A 9 25.03 27.26 33.29
C LEU A 9 25.18 26.82 31.82
N ALA A 10 26.41 26.91 31.32
CA ALA A 10 26.85 26.16 30.14
C ALA A 10 27.39 24.80 30.61
N VAL A 11 26.63 23.73 30.42
CA VAL A 11 27.07 22.37 30.79
C VAL A 11 26.66 21.35 29.71
N THR A 12 27.72 20.72 29.18
CA THR A 12 27.85 19.39 28.57
C THR A 12 27.20 19.10 27.21
N ALA A 13 28.03 19.25 26.18
CA ALA A 13 28.00 18.35 25.01
C ALA A 13 28.44 16.95 25.47
N VAL A 14 27.51 16.01 25.56
CA VAL A 14 27.82 14.57 25.60
C VAL A 14 27.69 14.04 24.19
N SER A 15 28.83 13.97 23.50
CA SER A 15 28.99 13.14 22.30
C SER A 15 28.94 11.68 22.72
N GLY A 16 27.84 11.01 22.43
CA GLY A 16 27.63 9.60 22.73
C GLY A 16 26.77 8.93 21.66
N CYS A 17 27.28 8.85 20.43
CA CYS A 17 26.73 7.96 19.41
C CYS A 17 27.08 6.51 19.78
N ALA A 18 26.41 5.97 20.80
CA ALA A 18 26.34 4.54 21.01
C ALA A 18 25.41 3.97 19.93
N SER A 19 25.99 3.66 18.77
CA SER A 19 25.36 2.89 17.70
C SER A 19 25.17 1.45 18.15
N GLU A 20 24.28 1.22 19.11
CA GLU A 20 23.78 -0.12 19.40
C GLU A 20 22.67 -0.42 18.40
N SER A 21 23.04 -1.02 17.27
CA SER A 21 22.13 -1.59 16.28
C SER A 21 21.47 -2.85 16.87
N LYS A 22 20.72 -2.72 17.96
CA LYS A 22 19.67 -3.68 18.28
C LYS A 22 18.51 -3.32 17.37
N SER A 23 18.31 -4.15 16.35
CA SER A 23 17.05 -4.18 15.60
C SER A 23 15.95 -4.51 16.59
N PHE A 24 15.41 -3.48 17.24
CA PHE A 24 14.25 -3.58 18.10
C PHE A 24 13.10 -3.91 17.16
N ALA A 25 12.65 -5.17 17.19
CA ALA A 25 11.41 -5.53 16.53
C ALA A 25 10.34 -4.54 17.02
N PRO A 26 9.57 -3.91 16.12
CA PRO A 26 8.54 -2.97 16.53
C PRO A 26 7.70 -3.59 17.63
N PRO A 27 7.31 -2.82 18.68
CA PRO A 27 6.43 -3.35 19.70
C PRO A 27 5.25 -4.03 19.02
N ARG A 28 4.85 -5.23 19.47
CA ARG A 28 3.67 -5.90 18.92
C ARG A 28 2.50 -4.92 18.99
N GLY A 29 2.05 -4.45 17.82
CA GLY A 29 1.01 -3.43 17.68
C GLY A 29 1.48 -2.00 17.37
N SER A 30 2.70 -1.75 16.87
CA SER A 30 3.12 -0.39 16.49
C SER A 30 3.83 -0.30 15.13
N ILE A 31 3.05 0.06 14.10
CA ILE A 31 3.29 1.03 13.00
C ILE A 31 2.12 0.80 12.04
N THR A 32 1.02 1.53 12.24
CA THR A 32 -0.25 1.48 11.46
C THR A 32 -0.71 0.06 11.08
N ASP A 33 -1.77 -0.47 11.70
CA ASP A 33 -2.37 -1.79 11.35
C ASP A 33 -2.83 -1.93 9.88
N ASP A 34 -2.60 -0.92 9.04
CA ASP A 34 -2.75 -0.91 7.60
C ASP A 34 -1.97 -2.06 6.95
N ARG A 35 -2.67 -3.15 6.64
CA ARG A 35 -2.17 -4.28 5.87
C ARG A 35 -2.62 -4.17 4.42
N ALA A 36 -1.71 -4.36 3.48
CA ALA A 36 -2.08 -4.59 2.10
C ALA A 36 -2.71 -5.99 1.97
N ILE A 37 -3.92 -6.07 1.41
CA ILE A 37 -4.67 -7.33 1.27
C ILE A 37 -4.70 -7.87 -0.16
N GLY A 38 -4.30 -7.05 -1.15
CA GLY A 38 -4.18 -7.49 -2.53
C GLY A 38 -4.09 -6.33 -3.51
N ASP A 39 -3.67 -6.65 -4.73
CA ASP A 39 -3.72 -5.76 -5.88
C ASP A 39 -4.95 -6.08 -6.75
N ILE A 40 -5.55 -5.03 -7.28
CA ILE A 40 -6.82 -5.06 -8.01
C ILE A 40 -6.65 -4.21 -9.27
N LEU A 41 -7.07 -4.77 -10.40
CA LEU A 41 -7.20 -4.08 -11.67
C LEU A 41 -8.57 -3.41 -11.71
N VAL A 42 -8.60 -2.09 -11.86
CA VAL A 42 -9.83 -1.29 -11.84
C VAL A 42 -9.96 -0.53 -13.15
N LYS A 43 -11.13 -0.65 -13.79
CA LYS A 43 -11.50 0.17 -14.95
C LYS A 43 -12.65 1.08 -14.55
N PHE A 44 -12.56 2.36 -14.92
CA PHE A 44 -13.61 3.34 -14.63
C PHE A 44 -14.52 3.53 -15.85
N THR A 45 -15.79 3.88 -15.60
CA THR A 45 -16.72 4.26 -16.67
C THR A 45 -16.36 5.64 -17.25
N PRO A 46 -16.84 6.01 -18.47
CA PRO A 46 -16.56 7.32 -19.06
C PRO A 46 -17.11 8.50 -18.24
N PRO A 47 -16.40 9.64 -18.08
CA PRO A 47 -15.21 10.04 -18.84
C PRO A 47 -13.94 9.28 -18.44
N ASP A 48 -13.00 9.23 -19.38
CA ASP A 48 -11.72 8.55 -19.21
C ASP A 48 -10.90 9.19 -18.09
N VAL A 49 -10.30 8.35 -17.27
CA VAL A 49 -9.41 8.74 -16.17
C VAL A 49 -7.98 8.56 -16.64
N THR A 50 -7.26 9.66 -16.84
CA THR A 50 -5.93 9.68 -17.46
C THR A 50 -4.80 9.97 -16.47
N THR A 51 -5.12 10.43 -15.26
CA THR A 51 -4.13 10.76 -14.22
C THR A 51 -4.34 9.91 -12.97
N SER A 52 -3.23 9.58 -12.28
CA SER A 52 -3.28 8.84 -11.02
C SER A 52 -4.02 9.63 -9.92
N GLU A 53 -3.97 10.95 -9.99
CA GLU A 53 -4.65 11.84 -9.03
C GLU A 53 -6.16 11.73 -9.16
N ASP A 54 -6.70 11.78 -10.39
CA ASP A 54 -8.14 11.66 -10.62
C ASP A 54 -8.66 10.27 -10.28
N ALA A 55 -7.89 9.22 -10.59
CA ALA A 55 -8.18 7.86 -10.15
C ALA A 55 -8.20 7.78 -8.61
N GLY A 56 -7.23 8.41 -7.94
CA GLY A 56 -7.16 8.49 -6.49
C GLY A 56 -8.37 9.20 -5.88
N LYS A 57 -8.82 10.31 -6.47
CA LYS A 57 -10.01 11.05 -6.03
C LYS A 57 -11.29 10.21 -6.14
N LEU A 58 -11.46 9.49 -7.24
CA LEU A 58 -12.62 8.60 -7.43
C LEU A 58 -12.64 7.47 -6.39
N LEU A 59 -11.47 6.87 -6.13
CA LEU A 59 -11.36 5.78 -5.16
C LEU A 59 -11.45 6.27 -3.70
N ALA A 60 -11.01 7.49 -3.41
CA ALA A 60 -11.13 8.09 -2.08
C ALA A 60 -12.58 8.41 -1.69
N ALA A 61 -13.49 8.53 -2.67
CA ALA A 61 -14.92 8.70 -2.43
C ALA A 61 -15.63 7.40 -2.00
N ILE A 62 -14.95 6.26 -2.08
CA ILE A 62 -15.50 4.96 -1.68
C ILE A 62 -15.33 4.82 -0.17
N GLU A 63 -16.45 4.86 0.54
CA GLU A 63 -16.47 4.69 1.99
C GLU A 63 -16.30 3.21 2.38
N GLY A 64 -15.64 2.96 3.50
CA GLY A 64 -15.53 1.61 4.07
C GLY A 64 -14.22 1.36 4.81
N PRO A 65 -14.02 0.12 5.28
CA PRO A 65 -12.82 -0.28 6.02
C PRO A 65 -11.60 -0.50 5.12
N VAL A 66 -11.76 -0.41 3.80
CA VAL A 66 -10.70 -0.59 2.80
C VAL A 66 -10.35 0.73 2.17
N ARG A 67 -9.06 1.08 2.21
CA ARG A 67 -8.48 2.20 1.49
C ARG A 67 -7.82 1.68 0.21
N TYR A 68 -8.08 2.36 -0.90
CA TYR A 68 -7.55 1.99 -2.20
C TYR A 68 -6.46 2.97 -2.62
N VAL A 69 -5.25 2.46 -2.89
CA VAL A 69 -4.10 3.27 -3.29
C VAL A 69 -3.73 2.94 -4.72
N VAL A 70 -3.75 3.95 -5.59
CA VAL A 70 -3.37 3.81 -7.00
C VAL A 70 -1.85 3.63 -7.10
N LYS A 71 -1.41 2.55 -7.77
CA LYS A 71 0.01 2.28 -8.04
C LYS A 71 0.45 2.88 -9.37
N ARG A 72 -0.24 2.52 -10.46
CA ARG A 72 0.12 2.92 -11.83
C ARG A 72 -1.03 2.71 -12.81
N PRO A 73 -1.05 3.43 -13.94
CA PRO A 73 -1.91 3.09 -15.07
C PRO A 73 -1.42 1.81 -15.76
N MET A 74 -2.36 1.09 -16.36
CA MET A 74 -2.17 -0.07 -17.21
C MET A 74 -2.73 0.22 -18.61
N SER A 75 -2.40 -0.59 -19.61
CA SER A 75 -2.98 -0.48 -20.95
C SER A 75 -4.51 -0.65 -20.92
N GLY A 76 -5.22 0.06 -21.80
CA GLY A 76 -6.69 -0.09 -21.94
C GLY A 76 -7.51 0.68 -20.90
N GLY A 77 -6.96 1.72 -20.28
CA GLY A 77 -7.68 2.56 -19.31
C GLY A 77 -7.89 1.90 -17.94
N VAL A 78 -7.12 0.84 -17.66
CA VAL A 78 -7.16 0.09 -16.40
C VAL A 78 -6.10 0.65 -15.45
N TRP A 79 -6.37 0.61 -14.15
CA TRP A 79 -5.48 1.05 -13.09
C TRP A 79 -5.14 -0.11 -12.16
N LEU A 80 -3.87 -0.22 -11.78
CA LEU A 80 -3.45 -1.14 -10.72
C LEU A 80 -3.58 -0.43 -9.38
N VAL A 81 -4.35 -1.02 -8.46
CA VAL A 81 -4.74 -0.43 -7.18
C VAL A 81 -4.47 -1.43 -6.07
N THR A 82 -3.83 -1.00 -4.99
CA THR A 82 -3.67 -1.83 -3.78
C THR A 82 -4.77 -1.54 -2.79
N ALA A 83 -5.44 -2.59 -2.33
CA ALA A 83 -6.36 -2.52 -1.20
C ALA A 83 -5.59 -2.63 0.12
N ILE A 84 -5.81 -1.67 1.02
CA ILE A 84 -5.17 -1.56 2.34
C ILE A 84 -6.26 -1.47 3.40
N THR A 85 -6.13 -2.19 4.51
CA THR A 85 -7.11 -2.16 5.60
C THR A 85 -6.44 -2.34 6.95
N LYS A 86 -7.04 -1.77 7.99
CA LYS A 86 -6.66 -2.01 9.39
C LYS A 86 -7.32 -3.25 9.99
N SER A 87 -8.37 -3.77 9.34
CA SER A 87 -9.14 -4.88 9.87
C SER A 87 -8.53 -6.22 9.40
N PRO A 88 -8.24 -7.15 10.33
CA PRO A 88 -7.71 -8.47 9.97
C PRO A 88 -8.77 -9.35 9.28
N ASP A 89 -10.04 -9.09 9.51
CA ASP A 89 -11.14 -9.92 9.01
C ASP A 89 -11.54 -9.58 7.57
N ILE A 90 -11.10 -8.43 7.06
CA ILE A 90 -11.39 -8.01 5.69
C ILE A 90 -10.52 -8.79 4.71
N THR A 91 -11.16 -9.32 3.66
CA THR A 91 -10.52 -10.11 2.61
C THR A 91 -10.35 -9.33 1.31
N ALA A 92 -9.43 -9.80 0.45
CA ALA A 92 -9.25 -9.25 -0.89
C ALA A 92 -10.54 -9.34 -1.73
N ASP A 93 -11.28 -10.45 -1.60
CA ASP A 93 -12.53 -10.65 -2.33
C ASP A 93 -13.61 -9.64 -1.92
N GLN A 94 -13.70 -9.31 -0.63
CA GLN A 94 -14.59 -8.25 -0.15
C GLN A 94 -14.18 -6.87 -0.68
N ALA A 95 -12.87 -6.59 -0.75
CA ALA A 95 -12.37 -5.35 -1.33
C ALA A 95 -12.70 -5.24 -2.82
N VAL A 96 -12.62 -6.34 -3.57
CA VAL A 96 -13.05 -6.40 -4.97
C VAL A 96 -14.56 -6.18 -5.10
N ALA A 97 -15.37 -6.88 -4.29
CA ALA A 97 -16.82 -6.73 -4.30
C ALA A 97 -17.26 -5.28 -3.99
N THR A 98 -16.59 -4.62 -3.06
CA THR A 98 -16.82 -3.20 -2.73
C THR A 98 -16.54 -2.29 -3.93
N LEU A 99 -15.44 -2.51 -4.65
CA LEU A 99 -15.14 -1.74 -5.87
C LEU A 99 -16.14 -2.00 -6.98
N GLN A 100 -16.57 -3.25 -7.18
CA GLN A 100 -17.57 -3.60 -8.20
C GLN A 100 -18.93 -2.94 -7.93
N ALA A 101 -19.28 -2.73 -6.67
CA ALA A 101 -20.50 -2.02 -6.28
C ALA A 101 -20.34 -0.49 -6.29
N ALA A 102 -19.11 0.03 -6.45
CA ALA A 102 -18.85 1.44 -6.34
C ALA A 102 -19.30 2.22 -7.59
N PRO A 103 -19.80 3.46 -7.43
CA PRO A 103 -20.08 4.34 -8.55
C PRO A 103 -18.82 4.55 -9.39
N ARG A 104 -18.99 4.76 -10.70
CA ARG A 104 -17.90 5.02 -11.67
C ARG A 104 -16.94 3.86 -11.91
N VAL A 105 -17.04 2.73 -11.20
CA VAL A 105 -16.25 1.53 -11.50
C VAL A 105 -17.01 0.70 -12.53
N GLU A 106 -16.38 0.50 -13.69
CA GLU A 106 -16.90 -0.37 -14.76
C GLU A 106 -16.60 -1.84 -14.45
N SER A 107 -15.37 -2.11 -13.99
CA SER A 107 -14.96 -3.45 -13.57
C SER A 107 -13.83 -3.38 -12.55
N ALA A 108 -13.81 -4.37 -11.66
CA ALA A 108 -12.70 -4.60 -10.75
C ALA A 108 -12.41 -6.09 -10.67
N THR A 109 -11.15 -6.48 -10.89
CA THR A 109 -10.70 -7.88 -10.83
C THR A 109 -9.41 -7.99 -10.05
N PRO A 110 -9.20 -9.06 -9.27
CA PRO A 110 -7.94 -9.26 -8.57
C PRO A 110 -6.79 -9.44 -9.56
N ASP A 111 -5.63 -8.86 -9.26
CA ASP A 111 -4.39 -9.07 -10.03
C ASP A 111 -3.87 -10.48 -9.74
N ARG A 112 -4.30 -11.45 -10.55
CA ARG A 112 -3.97 -12.86 -10.35
C ARG A 112 -2.63 -13.20 -10.97
N MET A 113 -1.78 -13.86 -10.19
CA MET A 113 -0.60 -14.52 -10.76
C MET A 113 -1.03 -15.65 -11.71
N LEU A 114 -0.66 -15.51 -12.98
CA LEU A 114 -0.79 -16.59 -13.94
C LEU A 114 0.18 -17.72 -13.56
N LYS A 115 -0.34 -18.93 -13.41
CA LYS A 115 0.48 -20.12 -13.23
C LYS A 115 0.80 -20.71 -14.60
N PRO A 116 2.07 -21.05 -14.88
CA PRO A 116 2.41 -21.84 -16.05
C PRO A 116 1.59 -23.13 -16.08
N HIS A 117 1.01 -23.44 -17.24
CA HIS A 117 0.22 -24.66 -17.41
C HIS A 117 1.06 -25.94 -17.29
N ARG A 118 2.37 -25.84 -17.50
CA ARG A 118 3.31 -26.95 -17.40
C ARG A 118 4.36 -26.65 -16.33
N SER A 119 4.77 -27.67 -15.59
CA SER A 119 5.94 -27.57 -14.72
C SER A 119 7.18 -27.25 -15.55
N MET A 120 8.10 -26.47 -14.98
CA MET A 120 9.39 -26.19 -15.59
C MET A 120 10.13 -27.53 -15.80
N PRO A 121 10.56 -27.87 -17.03
CA PRO A 121 11.32 -29.09 -17.27
C PRO A 121 12.60 -29.07 -16.44
N GLY A 122 12.84 -30.13 -15.64
CA GLY A 122 13.94 -30.19 -14.68
C GLY A 122 15.30 -30.60 -15.24
N GLY A 123 15.53 -30.51 -16.56
CA GLY A 123 16.69 -31.12 -17.21
C GLY A 123 17.27 -30.33 -18.39
N ARG A 124 18.45 -30.77 -18.85
CA ARG A 124 19.23 -30.19 -19.96
C ARG A 124 18.57 -30.36 -21.34
N ASP A 125 17.57 -31.22 -21.44
CA ASP A 125 16.78 -31.43 -22.66
C ASP A 125 15.65 -30.39 -22.76
N MET A 126 16.04 -29.13 -22.93
CA MET A 126 15.17 -28.15 -23.59
C MET A 126 15.00 -28.62 -25.05
N PRO A 127 13.77 -28.79 -25.57
CA PRO A 127 13.61 -29.00 -27.00
C PRO A 127 14.20 -27.78 -27.71
N GLN A 128 15.19 -28.00 -28.57
CA GLN A 128 15.53 -27.01 -29.58
C GLN A 128 14.29 -26.86 -30.45
N GLN A 129 13.86 -25.61 -30.63
CA GLN A 129 12.68 -25.25 -31.41
C GLN A 129 12.66 -25.93 -32.78
#